data_AF-A0A496WQL4-F1
#
_entry.id   AF-A0A496WQL4-F1
#
_cell.length_a   1.000
_cell.length_b   1.000
_cell.length_c   1.000
_cell.angle_alpha   90.00
_cell.angle_beta   90.00
_cell.angle_gamma   90.00
#
_symmetry.space_group_name_H-M   'P 1'
#
loop_
_entity.id
_entity.type
_entity.pdbx_description
1 polymer ?
#
loop_
_entity_poly.entity_id
_entity_poly.type
_entity_poly.pdbx_seq_one_letter_code
_entity_poly.pdbx_strand_id
1 'polypeptide(L)'
;MKRISVDIGGTFTDCFVVWDDHYVGAKALTTHHNLAQGFEDALDVALQDLGLDKQTLLSSVDSVRYSTTLGTNALIERKGPRIGLLVTEGFNSTVPLSRGRGYGEDLPFEKQRDLPNAERPKPLVPIPMIRGVRERVGYNGDTLMALDEAHLLIQLRQLVDQGAETIVVTLTNSVVNPEHELRVREIFLEEYPNYLLGAIPLLLSHQVAGRKGEYTRATSTIIDGFLHQVMYYGLGGLELYLRANGYDKPMLISHNSGGMAQLNSTDALQTVHSGPVSGIAASEHLAASAGLGNIVATDMGGTSFDIGLVVEGGEKHYDFNPVIDRWLVSIPMVHLVT
;
A
#
# COMPACT_ATOMS: atom_id res chain seq x y z
N MET A 1 18.80 -24.84 -0.62
CA MET A 1 17.78 -23.94 -0.01
C MET A 1 16.67 -23.79 -1.02
N LYS A 2 15.41 -23.88 -0.60
CA LYS A 2 14.25 -23.98 -1.51
C LYS A 2 13.36 -22.77 -1.36
N ARG A 3 13.24 -21.92 -2.38
CA ARG A 3 12.51 -20.65 -2.29
C ARG A 3 11.70 -20.40 -3.55
N ILE A 4 10.57 -19.75 -3.38
CA ILE A 4 9.77 -19.23 -4.49
C ILE A 4 9.66 -17.73 -4.30
N SER A 5 9.99 -16.96 -5.33
CA SER A 5 9.78 -15.53 -5.37
C SER A 5 8.90 -15.21 -6.57
N VAL A 6 7.89 -14.38 -6.39
CA VAL A 6 6.92 -14.07 -7.44
C VAL A 6 6.73 -12.58 -7.50
N ASP A 7 6.74 -12.04 -8.72
CA ASP A 7 6.31 -10.68 -8.99
C ASP A 7 5.06 -10.71 -9.88
N ILE A 8 3.94 -10.26 -9.32
CA ILE A 8 2.67 -10.19 -10.05
C ILE A 8 2.52 -8.78 -10.62
N GLY A 9 2.91 -8.66 -11.88
CA GLY A 9 2.81 -7.43 -12.67
C GLY A 9 1.42 -7.21 -13.28
N GLY A 10 1.26 -6.10 -14.00
CA GLY A 10 0.02 -5.81 -14.75
C GLY A 10 -0.15 -6.60 -16.05
N THR A 11 0.91 -7.21 -16.58
CA THR A 11 0.86 -7.96 -17.85
C THR A 11 1.27 -9.40 -17.68
N PHE A 12 2.35 -9.63 -16.93
CA PHE A 12 2.90 -10.94 -16.66
C PHE A 12 3.07 -11.17 -15.16
N THR A 13 2.95 -12.43 -14.77
CA THR A 13 3.39 -12.96 -13.49
C THR A 13 4.73 -13.64 -13.70
N ASP A 14 5.76 -13.10 -13.06
CA ASP A 14 7.11 -13.65 -13.08
C ASP A 14 7.34 -14.49 -11.82
N CYS A 15 7.79 -15.73 -11.98
CA CYS A 15 8.05 -16.66 -10.88
C CYS A 15 9.50 -17.13 -10.97
N PHE A 16 10.23 -17.01 -9.85
CA PHE A 16 11.60 -17.46 -9.72
C PHE A 16 11.69 -18.51 -8.62
N VAL A 17 11.99 -19.74 -9.02
CA VAL A 17 12.12 -20.88 -8.12
C VAL A 17 13.59 -21.22 -7.95
N VAL A 18 14.04 -21.21 -6.70
CA VAL A 18 15.33 -21.76 -6.30
C VAL A 18 15.06 -23.10 -5.66
N TRP A 19 15.58 -24.17 -6.26
CA TRP A 19 15.47 -25.53 -5.74
C TRP A 19 16.87 -26.11 -5.57
N ASP A 20 17.43 -25.88 -4.37
CA ASP A 20 18.81 -26.21 -4.05
C ASP A 20 19.80 -25.49 -4.97
N ASP A 21 20.46 -26.20 -5.90
CA ASP A 21 21.40 -25.60 -6.86
C ASP A 21 20.76 -25.30 -8.23
N HIS A 22 19.46 -25.58 -8.37
CA HIS A 22 18.70 -25.36 -9.60
C HIS A 22 17.88 -24.07 -9.51
N TYR A 23 17.97 -23.24 -10.56
CA TYR A 23 17.32 -21.93 -10.63
C TYR A 23 16.42 -21.89 -11.86
N VAL A 24 15.11 -21.72 -11.66
CA VAL A 24 14.13 -21.66 -12.74
C VAL A 24 13.44 -20.31 -12.73
N GLY A 25 13.54 -19.60 -13.86
CA GLY A 25 12.67 -18.47 -14.17
C GLY A 25 11.48 -18.95 -14.99
N ALA A 26 10.28 -18.58 -14.58
CA ALA A 26 9.04 -18.89 -15.25
C ALA A 26 8.19 -17.63 -15.39
N LYS A 27 7.36 -17.61 -16.44
CA LYS A 27 6.55 -16.45 -16.80
C LYS A 27 5.20 -16.90 -17.31
N ALA A 28 4.13 -16.29 -16.82
CA ALA A 28 2.77 -16.50 -17.30
C ALA A 28 2.02 -15.17 -17.43
N LEU A 29 0.87 -15.18 -18.11
CA LEU A 29 0.01 -14.00 -18.19
C LEU A 29 -0.63 -13.69 -16.83
N THR A 30 -0.76 -12.41 -16.49
CA THR A 30 -1.44 -12.01 -15.26
C THR A 30 -2.95 -12.23 -15.40
N THR A 31 -3.51 -13.01 -14.47
CA THR A 31 -4.96 -13.22 -14.37
C THR A 31 -5.55 -12.22 -13.37
N HIS A 32 -5.91 -11.02 -13.84
CA HIS A 32 -6.35 -9.90 -12.97
C HIS A 32 -7.53 -10.20 -12.04
N HIS A 33 -8.43 -11.09 -12.44
CA HIS A 33 -9.60 -11.48 -11.63
C HIS A 33 -9.29 -12.63 -10.66
N ASN A 34 -8.13 -13.28 -10.78
CA ASN A 34 -7.68 -14.34 -9.91
C ASN A 34 -6.14 -14.44 -9.92
N LEU A 35 -5.48 -13.74 -9.01
CA LEU A 35 -4.02 -13.70 -8.92
C LEU A 35 -3.42 -15.08 -8.63
N ALA A 36 -4.15 -15.94 -7.92
CA ALA A 36 -3.70 -17.30 -7.65
C ALA A 36 -3.57 -18.13 -8.93
N GLN A 37 -4.46 -17.93 -9.92
CA GLN A 37 -4.35 -18.59 -11.22
C GLN A 37 -3.09 -18.14 -11.97
N GLY A 38 -2.80 -16.84 -12.01
CA GLY A 38 -1.59 -16.34 -12.67
C GLY A 38 -0.30 -16.85 -12.01
N PHE A 39 -0.31 -17.02 -10.69
CA PHE A 39 0.79 -17.67 -9.96
C PHE A 39 0.88 -19.16 -10.29
N GLU A 40 -0.24 -19.87 -10.31
CA GLU A 40 -0.31 -21.28 -10.67
C GLU A 40 0.26 -21.54 -12.07
N ASP A 41 -0.16 -20.76 -13.05
CA ASP A 41 0.29 -20.90 -14.44
C ASP A 41 1.81 -20.70 -14.55
N ALA A 42 2.36 -19.74 -13.81
CA ALA A 42 3.81 -19.52 -13.76
C ALA A 42 4.53 -20.64 -13.00
N LEU A 43 3.94 -21.16 -11.93
CA LEU A 43 4.50 -22.26 -11.15
C LEU A 43 4.52 -23.57 -11.95
N ASP A 44 3.50 -23.83 -12.75
CA ASP A 44 3.40 -25.04 -13.59
C ASP A 44 4.53 -25.11 -14.64
N VAL A 45 4.97 -23.97 -15.18
CA VAL A 45 6.16 -23.89 -16.04
C VAL A 45 7.43 -24.28 -15.26
N ALA A 46 7.58 -23.79 -14.03
CA ALA A 46 8.73 -24.14 -13.19
C ALA A 46 8.71 -25.62 -12.74
N LEU A 47 7.53 -26.18 -12.48
CA LEU A 47 7.34 -27.59 -12.13
C LEU A 47 7.73 -28.53 -13.26
N GLN A 48 7.39 -28.16 -14.51
CA GLN A 48 7.78 -28.94 -15.70
C GLN A 48 9.30 -29.03 -15.86
N ASP A 49 10.01 -27.93 -15.61
CA ASP A 49 11.49 -27.90 -15.68
C ASP A 49 12.13 -28.72 -14.55
N LEU A 50 11.58 -28.63 -13.32
CA LEU A 50 12.08 -29.36 -12.15
C LEU A 50 11.67 -30.84 -12.11
N GLY A 51 10.68 -31.25 -12.92
CA GLY A 51 10.11 -32.60 -12.88
C GLY A 51 9.44 -32.94 -11.54
N LEU A 52 8.90 -31.94 -10.84
CA LEU A 52 8.23 -32.08 -9.55
C LEU A 52 6.72 -31.89 -9.69
N ASP A 53 5.96 -32.52 -8.79
CA ASP A 53 4.56 -32.16 -8.62
C ASP A 53 4.41 -30.96 -7.67
N LYS A 54 3.29 -30.25 -7.85
CA LYS A 54 2.95 -29.01 -7.13
C LYS A 54 2.96 -29.18 -5.61
N GLN A 55 2.42 -30.29 -5.11
CA GLN A 55 2.28 -30.52 -3.68
C GLN A 55 3.64 -30.81 -3.04
N THR A 56 4.49 -31.61 -3.72
CA THR A 56 5.87 -31.87 -3.28
C THR A 56 6.68 -30.58 -3.23
N LEU A 57 6.57 -29.72 -4.24
CA LEU A 57 7.28 -28.46 -4.29
C LEU A 57 6.83 -27.52 -3.15
N LEU A 58 5.52 -27.27 -3.02
CA LEU A 58 4.98 -26.31 -2.06
C LEU A 58 5.11 -26.77 -0.60
N SER A 59 5.04 -28.07 -0.33
CA SER A 59 5.29 -28.60 1.02
C SER A 59 6.77 -28.56 1.44
N SER A 60 7.69 -28.50 0.47
CA SER A 60 9.14 -28.57 0.72
C SER A 60 9.85 -27.22 0.69
N VAL A 61 9.20 -26.16 0.19
CA VAL A 61 9.85 -24.84 0.10
C VAL A 61 10.00 -24.17 1.46
N ASP A 62 11.13 -23.49 1.66
CA ASP A 62 11.49 -22.78 2.88
C ASP A 62 10.69 -21.47 3.03
N SER A 63 10.42 -20.79 1.92
CA SER A 63 9.65 -19.54 1.93
C SER A 63 9.08 -19.24 0.56
N VAL A 64 7.88 -18.65 0.54
CA VAL A 64 7.29 -17.99 -0.63
C VAL A 64 7.24 -16.49 -0.40
N ARG A 65 7.76 -15.72 -1.35
CA ARG A 65 7.87 -14.26 -1.32
C ARG A 65 7.11 -13.66 -2.50
N TYR A 66 6.36 -12.60 -2.26
CA TYR A 66 5.58 -11.90 -3.28
C TYR A 66 5.93 -10.43 -3.33
N SER A 67 5.99 -9.91 -4.55
CA SER A 67 5.83 -8.49 -4.88
C SER A 67 4.68 -8.36 -5.87
N THR A 68 4.05 -7.20 -5.91
CA THR A 68 3.00 -6.95 -6.88
C THR A 68 2.86 -5.47 -7.19
N THR A 69 2.48 -5.17 -8.43
CA THR A 69 2.08 -3.83 -8.87
C THR A 69 0.58 -3.60 -8.75
N LEU A 70 -0.19 -4.53 -8.15
CA LEU A 70 -1.64 -4.41 -7.99
C LEU A 70 -2.04 -3.11 -7.29
N GLY A 71 -1.36 -2.75 -6.20
CA GLY A 71 -1.63 -1.50 -5.47
C GLY A 71 -1.36 -0.26 -6.32
N THR A 72 -0.21 -0.22 -7.01
CA THR A 72 0.14 0.88 -7.92
C THR A 72 -0.87 1.02 -9.06
N ASN A 73 -1.27 -0.09 -9.70
CA ASN A 73 -2.24 -0.10 -10.78
C ASN A 73 -3.64 0.34 -10.30
N ALA A 74 -4.09 -0.13 -9.14
CA ALA A 74 -5.37 0.26 -8.57
C ALA A 74 -5.45 1.78 -8.31
N LEU A 75 -4.35 2.39 -7.86
CA LEU A 75 -4.26 3.85 -7.72
C LEU A 75 -4.32 4.58 -9.06
N ILE A 76 -3.53 4.14 -10.06
CA ILE A 76 -3.49 4.76 -11.39
C ILE A 76 -4.86 4.68 -12.08
N GLU A 77 -5.48 3.50 -12.04
CA GLU A 77 -6.79 3.23 -12.65
C GLU A 77 -7.97 3.78 -11.85
N ARG A 78 -7.72 4.33 -10.65
CA ARG A 78 -8.74 4.80 -9.70
C ARG A 78 -9.78 3.73 -9.37
N LYS A 79 -9.33 2.48 -9.23
CA LYS A 79 -10.15 1.34 -8.83
C LYS A 79 -9.94 1.07 -7.34
N GLY A 80 -10.86 1.57 -6.53
CA GLY A 80 -10.87 1.35 -5.09
C GLY A 80 -12.22 1.70 -4.49
N PRO A 81 -12.42 1.39 -3.20
CA PRO A 81 -13.67 1.66 -2.51
C PRO A 81 -13.89 3.17 -2.38
N ARG A 82 -15.16 3.55 -2.28
CA ARG A 82 -15.55 4.91 -1.96
C ARG A 82 -15.24 5.20 -0.49
N ILE A 83 -14.20 6.00 -0.25
CA ILE A 83 -13.77 6.38 1.10
C ILE A 83 -14.66 7.48 1.68
N GLY A 84 -15.09 7.31 2.93
CA GLY A 84 -15.59 8.38 3.80
C GLY A 84 -14.49 8.85 4.75
N LEU A 85 -14.25 10.16 4.83
CA LEU A 85 -13.19 10.73 5.66
C LEU A 85 -13.78 11.53 6.82
N LEU A 86 -13.40 11.15 8.03
CA LEU A 86 -13.64 11.92 9.25
C LEU A 86 -12.37 12.70 9.62
N VAL A 87 -12.54 14.00 9.87
CA VAL A 87 -11.50 14.91 10.34
C VAL A 87 -12.00 15.69 11.55
N THR A 88 -11.10 16.34 12.28
CA THR A 88 -11.47 17.38 13.23
C THR A 88 -12.30 18.47 12.54
N GLU A 89 -13.39 18.91 13.18
CA GLU A 89 -14.22 20.03 12.71
C GLU A 89 -13.35 21.26 12.43
N GLY A 90 -13.57 21.89 11.26
CA GLY A 90 -12.75 23.01 10.77
C GLY A 90 -11.49 22.59 10.00
N PHE A 91 -11.16 21.30 9.95
CA PHE A 91 -10.04 20.75 9.16
C PHE A 91 -10.48 20.04 7.87
N ASN A 92 -11.75 20.16 7.49
CA ASN A 92 -12.37 19.52 6.30
C ASN A 92 -11.60 19.79 5.00
N SER A 93 -10.97 20.95 4.89
CA SER A 93 -10.23 21.35 3.68
C SER A 93 -8.78 20.86 3.64
N THR A 94 -8.28 20.18 4.68
CA THR A 94 -6.86 19.77 4.78
C THR A 94 -6.41 18.93 3.58
N VAL A 95 -7.16 17.89 3.24
CA VAL A 95 -6.85 17.00 2.11
C VAL A 95 -7.12 17.69 0.76
N PRO A 96 -8.30 18.31 0.52
CA PRO A 96 -8.56 19.02 -0.74
C PRO A 96 -7.55 20.14 -1.05
N LEU A 97 -7.09 20.88 -0.04
CA LEU A 97 -6.11 21.95 -0.21
C LEU A 97 -4.71 21.44 -0.51
N SER A 98 -4.39 20.20 -0.16
CA SER A 98 -3.11 19.55 -0.46
C SER A 98 -1.88 20.38 -0.12
N ARG A 99 -1.97 21.15 0.99
CA ARG A 99 -0.96 22.16 1.42
C ARG A 99 -0.53 23.15 0.32
N GLY A 100 -1.36 23.35 -0.71
CA GLY A 100 -1.01 24.12 -1.91
C GLY A 100 -0.02 23.43 -2.85
N ARG A 101 0.48 22.24 -2.55
CA ARG A 101 1.46 21.51 -3.35
C ARG A 101 0.85 20.66 -4.46
N GLY A 102 -0.43 20.29 -4.32
CA GLY A 102 -1.13 19.40 -5.25
C GLY A 102 -1.20 19.90 -6.70
N TYR A 103 -0.82 21.13 -7.02
CA TYR A 103 -0.80 21.64 -8.39
C TYR A 103 0.38 21.13 -9.23
N GLY A 104 1.51 20.79 -8.59
CA GLY A 104 2.77 20.45 -9.27
C GLY A 104 3.41 19.14 -8.82
N GLU A 105 2.91 18.51 -7.75
CA GLU A 105 3.47 17.24 -7.27
C GLU A 105 3.44 16.17 -8.37
N ASP A 106 4.60 15.49 -8.50
CA ASP A 106 4.93 14.44 -9.46
C ASP A 106 4.76 14.79 -10.95
N LEU A 107 4.75 16.09 -11.27
CA LEU A 107 4.73 16.54 -12.65
C LEU A 107 6.15 16.88 -13.15
N PRO A 108 6.43 16.70 -14.46
CA PRO A 108 7.66 17.20 -15.06
C PRO A 108 7.87 18.70 -14.79
N PHE A 109 9.13 19.13 -14.67
CA PHE A 109 9.50 20.51 -14.33
C PHE A 109 8.80 21.56 -15.20
N GLU A 110 8.60 21.28 -16.49
CA GLU A 110 7.89 22.17 -17.41
C GLU A 110 6.43 22.39 -17.00
N LYS A 111 5.71 21.31 -16.63
CA LYS A 111 4.32 21.38 -16.17
C LYS A 111 4.18 22.02 -14.79
N GLN A 112 5.17 21.85 -13.91
CA GLN A 112 5.17 22.54 -12.60
C GLN A 112 5.20 24.07 -12.74
N ARG A 113 5.74 24.59 -13.85
CA ARG A 113 5.84 26.03 -14.13
C ARG A 113 4.66 26.58 -14.93
N ASP A 114 3.79 25.72 -15.43
CA ASP A 114 2.61 26.09 -16.20
C ASP A 114 1.44 26.46 -15.28
N LEU A 115 1.59 27.60 -14.58
CA LEU A 115 0.58 28.09 -13.64
C LEU A 115 -0.82 28.25 -14.25
N PRO A 116 -1.00 28.72 -15.50
CA PRO A 116 -2.30 28.82 -16.13
C PRO A 116 -3.05 27.49 -16.28
N ASN A 117 -2.34 26.37 -16.50
CA ASN A 117 -2.94 25.05 -16.67
C ASN A 117 -2.77 24.15 -15.43
N ALA A 118 -2.38 24.73 -14.29
CA ALA A 118 -2.09 23.96 -13.10
C ALA A 118 -3.37 23.40 -12.47
N GLU A 119 -3.46 22.08 -12.40
CA GLU A 119 -4.61 21.36 -11.83
C GLU A 119 -4.19 20.47 -10.67
N ARG A 120 -5.04 20.41 -9.64
CA ARG A 120 -4.89 19.42 -8.57
C ARG A 120 -5.28 18.03 -9.07
N PRO A 121 -4.66 16.96 -8.55
CA PRO A 121 -5.11 15.60 -8.84
C PRO A 121 -6.59 15.42 -8.51
N LYS A 122 -7.26 14.58 -9.32
CA LYS A 122 -8.62 14.11 -9.02
C LYS A 122 -8.61 13.47 -7.62
N PRO A 123 -9.42 13.95 -6.67
CA PRO A 123 -9.31 13.53 -5.29
C PRO A 123 -9.73 12.06 -5.10
N LEU A 124 -8.99 11.31 -4.27
CA LEU A 124 -9.39 9.97 -3.83
C LEU A 124 -10.63 10.02 -2.93
N VAL A 125 -10.77 11.10 -2.14
CA VAL A 125 -11.96 11.39 -1.33
C VAL A 125 -12.60 12.67 -1.84
N PRO A 126 -13.77 12.60 -2.51
CA PRO A 126 -14.44 13.80 -2.97
C PRO A 126 -14.97 14.61 -1.77
N ILE A 127 -15.07 15.94 -1.91
CA ILE A 127 -15.46 16.85 -0.81
C ILE A 127 -16.77 16.43 -0.10
N PRO A 128 -17.82 15.97 -0.80
CA PRO A 128 -19.03 15.48 -0.16
C PRO A 128 -18.82 14.25 0.73
N MET A 129 -17.70 13.54 0.63
CA MET A 129 -17.35 12.40 1.48
C MET A 129 -16.43 12.78 2.65
N ILE A 130 -16.24 14.08 2.92
CA ILE A 130 -15.44 14.56 4.05
C ILE A 130 -16.38 15.18 5.10
N ARG A 131 -16.28 14.71 6.34
CA ARG A 131 -17.05 15.22 7.48
C ARG A 131 -16.16 15.62 8.64
N GLY A 132 -16.56 16.70 9.28
CA GLY A 132 -15.92 17.21 10.50
C GLY A 132 -16.57 16.55 11.71
N VAL A 133 -15.77 16.18 12.69
CA VAL A 133 -16.21 15.68 13.98
C VAL A 133 -15.88 16.74 15.02
N ARG A 134 -16.81 17.01 15.93
CA ARG A 134 -16.63 18.04 16.95
C ARG A 134 -15.80 17.45 18.07
N GLU A 135 -14.50 17.60 17.93
CA GLU A 135 -13.52 17.30 18.97
C GLU A 135 -12.29 18.19 18.79
N ARG A 136 -11.44 18.30 19.81
CA ARG A 136 -10.14 18.97 19.66
C ARG A 136 -9.12 18.48 20.68
N VAL A 137 -7.94 18.12 20.17
CA VAL A 137 -6.74 17.81 20.97
C VAL A 137 -5.68 18.88 20.72
N GLY A 138 -5.11 19.41 21.80
CA GLY A 138 -4.03 20.39 21.80
C GLY A 138 -2.69 19.80 21.32
N TYR A 139 -1.72 20.65 21.03
CA TYR A 139 -0.40 20.23 20.53
C TYR A 139 0.39 19.39 21.55
N ASN A 140 0.08 19.55 22.84
CA ASN A 140 0.67 18.84 23.97
C ASN A 140 -0.11 17.58 24.36
N GLY A 141 -1.21 17.25 23.66
CA GLY A 141 -2.06 16.10 23.94
C GLY A 141 -3.27 16.39 24.83
N ASP A 142 -3.40 17.60 25.38
CA ASP A 142 -4.53 17.97 26.23
C ASP A 142 -5.83 18.02 25.42
N THR A 143 -6.89 17.44 25.96
CA THR A 143 -8.23 17.52 25.36
C THR A 143 -8.80 18.93 25.56
N LEU A 144 -8.89 19.70 24.47
CA LEU A 144 -9.44 21.06 24.46
C LEU A 144 -10.95 21.08 24.25
N MET A 145 -11.46 20.10 23.49
CA MET A 145 -12.89 19.86 23.27
C MET A 145 -13.09 18.35 23.23
N ALA A 146 -13.91 17.83 24.14
CA ALA A 146 -14.26 16.42 24.16
C ALA A 146 -14.98 16.01 22.86
N LEU A 147 -14.88 14.73 22.50
CA LEU A 147 -15.59 14.16 21.37
C LEU A 147 -17.11 14.24 21.57
N ASP A 148 -17.81 14.93 20.67
CA ASP A 148 -19.27 14.94 20.61
C ASP A 148 -19.77 13.65 19.92
N GLU A 149 -20.07 12.63 20.71
CA GLU A 149 -20.50 11.32 20.22
C GLU A 149 -21.81 11.40 19.43
N ALA A 150 -22.77 12.24 19.86
CA ALA A 150 -24.04 12.41 19.14
C ALA A 150 -23.81 13.03 17.75
N HIS A 151 -22.91 14.02 17.65
CA HIS A 151 -22.51 14.57 16.37
C HIS A 151 -21.79 13.53 15.50
N LEU A 152 -20.86 12.77 16.07
CA LEU A 152 -20.15 11.70 15.35
C LEU A 152 -21.12 10.71 14.68
N LEU A 153 -22.15 10.26 15.41
CA LEU A 153 -23.16 9.34 14.88
C LEU A 153 -23.89 9.90 13.65
N ILE A 154 -24.22 11.19 13.67
CA ILE A 154 -24.84 11.88 12.53
C ILE A 154 -23.87 11.87 11.33
N GLN A 155 -22.60 12.18 11.56
CA GLN A 155 -21.59 12.22 10.49
C GLN A 155 -21.32 10.85 9.89
N LEU A 156 -21.23 9.81 10.72
CA LEU A 156 -21.06 8.42 10.28
C LEU A 156 -22.25 7.98 9.41
N ARG A 157 -23.47 8.20 9.87
CA ARG A 157 -24.68 7.85 9.10
C ARG A 157 -24.71 8.56 7.76
N GLN A 158 -24.37 9.85 7.71
CA GLN A 158 -24.31 10.58 6.44
C GLN A 158 -23.26 10.01 5.47
N LEU A 159 -22.10 9.57 5.96
CA LEU A 159 -21.08 8.95 5.10
C LEU A 159 -21.56 7.60 4.56
N VAL A 160 -22.15 6.78 5.43
CA VAL A 160 -22.70 5.46 5.05
C VAL A 160 -23.86 5.61 4.07
N ASP A 161 -24.82 6.51 4.32
CA ASP A 161 -25.96 6.79 3.43
C ASP A 161 -25.51 7.33 2.06
N GLN A 162 -24.35 8.00 2.01
CA GLN A 162 -23.74 8.45 0.76
C GLN A 162 -22.94 7.36 0.06
N GLY A 163 -22.87 6.15 0.61
CA GLY A 163 -22.22 4.98 0.01
C GLY A 163 -20.74 4.88 0.35
N ALA A 164 -20.32 5.26 1.56
CA ALA A 164 -18.97 4.94 2.03
C ALA A 164 -18.79 3.41 2.13
N GLU A 165 -17.74 2.90 1.53
CA GLU A 165 -17.32 1.49 1.56
C GLU A 165 -16.13 1.27 2.50
N THR A 166 -15.49 2.34 2.96
CA THR A 166 -14.43 2.34 3.97
C THR A 166 -14.40 3.71 4.65
N ILE A 167 -14.19 3.74 5.97
CA ILE A 167 -14.07 4.97 6.76
C ILE A 167 -12.61 5.19 7.14
N VAL A 168 -12.13 6.41 6.97
CA VAL A 168 -10.80 6.86 7.40
C VAL A 168 -10.98 7.95 8.43
N VAL A 169 -10.31 7.83 9.58
CA VAL A 169 -10.40 8.80 10.67
C VAL A 169 -9.04 9.49 10.85
N THR A 170 -9.03 10.81 10.70
CA THR A 170 -7.82 11.64 10.70
C THR A 170 -8.01 12.86 11.60
N LEU A 171 -7.90 12.65 12.91
CA LEU A 171 -8.07 13.73 13.88
C LEU A 171 -6.75 14.46 14.10
N THR A 172 -6.83 15.76 14.36
CA THR A 172 -5.67 16.61 14.64
C THR A 172 -4.97 16.15 15.91
N ASN A 173 -3.63 16.12 15.90
CA ASN A 173 -2.80 15.65 17.01
C ASN A 173 -3.08 14.22 17.51
N SER A 174 -3.74 13.35 16.73
CA SER A 174 -4.02 11.96 17.13
C SER A 174 -2.76 11.11 17.40
N VAL A 175 -1.63 11.45 16.78
CA VAL A 175 -0.32 10.84 17.07
C VAL A 175 0.26 11.23 18.43
N VAL A 176 -0.25 12.30 19.04
CA VAL A 176 0.14 12.76 20.39
C VAL A 176 -0.82 12.18 21.44
N ASN A 177 -2.12 12.27 21.18
CA ASN A 177 -3.15 11.63 21.99
C ASN A 177 -4.19 10.95 21.06
N PRO A 178 -4.19 9.60 20.97
CA PRO A 178 -5.09 8.85 20.08
C PRO A 178 -6.48 8.59 20.67
N GLU A 179 -6.78 9.03 21.90
CA GLU A 179 -8.02 8.69 22.62
C GLU A 179 -9.29 8.93 21.81
N HIS A 180 -9.40 10.08 21.13
CA HIS A 180 -10.59 10.36 20.31
C HIS A 180 -10.67 9.48 19.06
N GLU A 181 -9.56 9.16 18.39
CA GLU A 181 -9.58 8.23 17.24
C GLU A 181 -9.99 6.81 17.68
N LEU A 182 -9.48 6.37 18.83
CA LEU A 182 -9.87 5.09 19.42
C LEU A 182 -11.34 5.07 19.81
N ARG A 183 -11.84 6.14 20.43
CA ARG A 183 -13.26 6.27 20.81
C ARG A 183 -14.18 6.31 19.59
N VAL A 184 -13.78 6.97 18.51
CA VAL A 184 -14.51 6.93 17.23
C VAL A 184 -14.65 5.49 16.73
N ARG A 185 -13.58 4.69 16.78
CA ARG A 185 -13.63 3.27 16.38
C ARG A 185 -14.55 2.45 17.27
N GLU A 186 -14.52 2.66 18.59
CA GLU A 186 -15.42 1.96 19.52
C GLU A 186 -16.89 2.21 19.15
N ILE A 187 -17.28 3.48 19.03
CA ILE A 187 -18.66 3.89 18.67
C ILE A 187 -19.05 3.34 17.29
N PHE A 188 -18.12 3.37 16.33
CA PHE A 188 -18.36 2.81 15.01
C PHE A 188 -18.66 1.30 15.06
N LEU A 189 -17.91 0.53 15.84
CA LEU A 189 -18.11 -0.92 15.99
C LEU A 189 -19.38 -1.26 16.79
N GLU A 190 -19.85 -0.36 17.67
CA GLU A 190 -21.14 -0.49 18.35
C GLU A 190 -22.32 -0.28 17.39
N GLU A 191 -22.25 0.70 16.49
CA GLU A 191 -23.33 1.01 15.53
C GLU A 191 -23.32 0.10 14.28
N TYR A 192 -22.13 -0.28 13.81
CA TYR A 192 -21.91 -1.11 12.63
C TYR A 192 -21.13 -2.38 12.97
N PRO A 193 -21.65 -3.25 13.85
CA PRO A 193 -20.94 -4.45 14.26
C PRO A 193 -20.73 -5.43 13.11
N ASN A 194 -19.63 -6.19 13.16
CA ASN A 194 -19.14 -7.07 12.09
C ASN A 194 -20.13 -8.15 11.61
N TYR A 195 -21.18 -8.46 12.37
CA TYR A 195 -22.22 -9.42 11.97
C TYR A 195 -23.33 -8.80 11.10
N LEU A 196 -23.34 -7.48 10.95
CA LEU A 196 -24.27 -6.77 10.06
C LEU A 196 -23.65 -6.54 8.69
N LEU A 197 -24.48 -6.55 7.66
CA LEU A 197 -24.05 -6.32 6.26
C LEU A 197 -23.51 -4.91 5.99
N GLY A 198 -23.79 -3.95 6.88
CA GLY A 198 -23.28 -2.59 6.80
C GLY A 198 -21.88 -2.41 7.42
N ALA A 199 -21.27 -3.47 7.94
CA ALA A 199 -19.92 -3.40 8.48
C ALA A 199 -18.91 -3.14 7.34
N ILE A 200 -18.25 -1.98 7.41
CA ILE A 200 -17.21 -1.57 6.48
C ILE A 200 -15.90 -1.33 7.24
N PRO A 201 -14.72 -1.45 6.60
CA PRO A 201 -13.44 -1.20 7.27
C PRO A 201 -13.33 0.23 7.79
N LEU A 202 -12.68 0.39 8.95
CA LEU A 202 -12.35 1.69 9.53
C LEU A 202 -10.85 1.75 9.85
N LEU A 203 -10.16 2.74 9.30
CA LEU A 203 -8.72 2.96 9.51
C LEU A 203 -8.47 4.20 10.35
N LEU A 204 -7.57 4.08 11.32
CA LEU A 204 -7.16 5.17 12.21
C LEU A 204 -5.81 5.71 11.78
N SER A 205 -5.74 7.02 11.57
CA SER A 205 -4.55 7.65 11.00
C SER A 205 -3.31 7.54 11.88
N HIS A 206 -3.47 7.53 13.21
CA HIS A 206 -2.35 7.35 14.13
C HIS A 206 -1.72 5.95 14.07
N GLN A 207 -2.49 4.94 13.63
CA GLN A 207 -2.02 3.56 13.52
C GLN A 207 -1.32 3.32 12.18
N VAL A 208 -1.89 3.83 11.08
CA VAL A 208 -1.29 3.70 9.73
C VAL A 208 -0.05 4.57 9.59
N ALA A 209 -0.11 5.81 10.07
CA ALA A 209 0.99 6.76 9.95
C ALA A 209 1.19 7.54 11.27
N GLY A 210 2.00 6.96 12.16
CA GLY A 210 2.35 7.52 13.48
C GLY A 210 3.24 8.78 13.47
N ARG A 211 3.19 9.61 12.42
CA ARG A 211 4.02 10.82 12.27
C ARG A 211 3.16 12.09 12.22
N LYS A 212 3.75 13.20 12.66
CA LYS A 212 3.15 14.53 12.57
C LYS A 212 3.00 14.98 11.11
N GLY A 213 2.04 15.87 10.86
CA GLY A 213 1.67 16.34 9.52
C GLY A 213 0.30 15.81 9.12
N GLU A 214 -0.75 16.62 9.33
CA GLU A 214 -2.15 16.25 9.11
C GLU A 214 -2.41 15.84 7.67
N TYR A 215 -1.90 16.61 6.69
CA TYR A 215 -2.08 16.32 5.28
C TYR A 215 -1.45 14.99 4.88
N THR A 216 -0.15 14.80 5.18
CA THR A 216 0.61 13.61 4.79
C THR A 216 0.14 12.35 5.51
N ARG A 217 -0.24 12.48 6.78
CA ARG A 217 -0.85 11.38 7.54
C ARG A 217 -2.22 11.01 6.98
N ALA A 218 -3.05 12.00 6.66
CA ALA A 218 -4.37 11.76 6.10
C ALA A 218 -4.28 11.11 4.72
N THR A 219 -3.46 11.62 3.80
CA THR A 219 -3.25 11.01 2.48
C THR A 219 -2.69 9.60 2.57
N SER A 220 -1.73 9.34 3.47
CA SER A 220 -1.22 7.98 3.71
C SER A 220 -2.34 7.02 4.11
N THR A 221 -3.17 7.43 5.08
CA THR A 221 -4.29 6.61 5.60
C THR A 221 -5.39 6.43 4.55
N ILE A 222 -5.65 7.46 3.73
CA ILE A 222 -6.59 7.41 2.61
C ILE A 222 -6.11 6.42 1.55
N ILE A 223 -4.83 6.48 1.14
CA ILE A 223 -4.28 5.56 0.15
C ILE A 223 -4.32 4.13 0.69
N ASP A 224 -3.96 3.93 1.96
CA ASP A 224 -4.04 2.63 2.58
C ASP A 224 -5.47 2.07 2.56
N GLY A 225 -6.46 2.86 2.99
CA GLY A 225 -7.88 2.47 2.93
C GLY A 225 -8.39 2.23 1.51
N PHE A 226 -7.91 3.01 0.53
CA PHE A 226 -8.26 2.87 -0.88
C PHE A 226 -7.70 1.56 -1.48
N LEU A 227 -6.54 1.11 -1.00
CA LEU A 227 -5.90 -0.11 -1.49
C LEU A 227 -6.30 -1.36 -0.69
N HIS A 228 -6.72 -1.18 0.55
CA HIS A 228 -6.91 -2.26 1.52
C HIS A 228 -7.77 -3.40 0.96
N GLN A 229 -8.94 -3.09 0.42
CA GLN A 229 -9.88 -4.11 -0.05
C GLN A 229 -9.31 -4.92 -1.24
N VAL A 230 -8.72 -4.24 -2.22
CA VAL A 230 -8.15 -4.88 -3.42
C VAL A 230 -6.99 -5.79 -3.03
N MET A 231 -6.10 -5.31 -2.15
CA MET A 231 -4.95 -6.08 -1.68
C MET A 231 -5.38 -7.25 -0.78
N TYR A 232 -6.35 -7.05 0.11
CA TYR A 232 -6.86 -8.09 1.00
C TYR A 232 -7.43 -9.29 0.23
N TYR A 233 -8.33 -9.05 -0.73
CA TYR A 233 -8.90 -10.14 -1.52
C TYR A 233 -7.88 -10.78 -2.47
N GLY A 234 -7.04 -9.96 -3.12
CA GLY A 234 -6.02 -10.45 -4.05
C GLY A 234 -4.99 -11.36 -3.37
N LEU A 235 -4.42 -10.90 -2.25
CA LEU A 235 -3.40 -11.65 -1.51
C LEU A 235 -3.99 -12.78 -0.66
N GLY A 236 -5.19 -12.60 -0.11
CA GLY A 236 -5.89 -13.64 0.65
C GLY A 236 -6.25 -14.86 -0.21
N GLY A 237 -6.69 -14.64 -1.45
CA GLY A 237 -6.95 -15.74 -2.40
C GLY A 237 -5.69 -16.55 -2.71
N LEU A 238 -4.56 -15.88 -2.84
CA LEU A 238 -3.26 -16.50 -3.06
C LEU A 238 -2.76 -17.28 -1.83
N GLU A 239 -2.93 -16.75 -0.62
CA GLU A 239 -2.59 -17.45 0.61
C GLU A 239 -3.41 -18.74 0.77
N LEU A 240 -4.73 -18.67 0.49
CA LEU A 240 -5.60 -19.85 0.51
C LEU A 240 -5.17 -20.90 -0.52
N TYR A 241 -4.78 -20.46 -1.72
CA TYR A 241 -4.25 -21.36 -2.75
C TYR A 241 -2.98 -22.09 -2.27
N LEU A 242 -2.03 -21.37 -1.67
CA LEU A 242 -0.81 -21.97 -1.13
C LEU A 242 -1.11 -23.03 -0.06
N ARG A 243 -2.03 -22.72 0.87
CA ARG A 243 -2.48 -23.64 1.93
C ARG A 243 -3.13 -24.89 1.35
N ALA A 244 -4.02 -24.73 0.37
CA ALA A 244 -4.72 -25.84 -0.28
C ALA A 244 -3.75 -26.80 -0.99
N ASN A 245 -2.60 -26.32 -1.43
CA ASN A 245 -1.57 -27.10 -2.12
C ASN A 245 -0.39 -27.51 -1.22
N GLY A 246 -0.53 -27.40 0.12
CA GLY A 246 0.40 -27.99 1.08
C GLY A 246 1.53 -27.07 1.58
N TYR A 247 1.54 -25.78 1.24
CA TYR A 247 2.43 -24.82 1.89
C TYR A 247 1.87 -24.43 3.26
N ASP A 248 2.60 -24.67 4.33
CA ASP A 248 2.19 -24.45 5.73
C ASP A 248 2.86 -23.24 6.41
N LYS A 249 3.85 -22.61 5.75
CA LYS A 249 4.59 -21.45 6.27
C LYS A 249 3.91 -20.13 5.92
N PRO A 250 4.24 -19.01 6.60
CA PRO A 250 3.69 -17.71 6.24
C PRO A 250 4.13 -17.25 4.84
N MET A 251 3.22 -16.61 4.10
CA MET A 251 3.56 -15.90 2.87
C MET A 251 4.21 -14.56 3.22
N LEU A 252 5.34 -14.23 2.58
CA LEU A 252 6.04 -12.96 2.80
C LEU A 252 5.74 -12.00 1.65
N ILE A 253 5.43 -10.75 1.97
CA ILE A 253 5.15 -9.67 1.03
C ILE A 253 6.29 -8.67 1.10
N SER A 254 6.80 -8.28 -0.06
CA SER A 254 7.86 -7.29 -0.19
C SER A 254 7.32 -5.89 0.06
N HIS A 255 8.08 -5.10 0.81
CA HIS A 255 7.72 -3.73 1.18
C HIS A 255 8.59 -2.73 0.44
N ASN A 256 8.04 -1.54 0.19
CA ASN A 256 8.77 -0.40 -0.34
C ASN A 256 9.83 0.19 0.60
N SER A 257 9.90 -0.30 1.85
CA SER A 257 11.00 -0.04 2.77
C SER A 257 12.26 -0.87 2.48
N GLY A 258 12.16 -1.88 1.59
CA GLY A 258 13.21 -2.86 1.33
C GLY A 258 13.19 -4.09 2.25
N GLY A 259 12.18 -4.17 3.14
CA GLY A 259 11.91 -5.33 3.98
C GLY A 259 10.85 -6.26 3.40
N MET A 260 10.47 -7.26 4.20
CA MET A 260 9.33 -8.14 3.92
C MET A 260 8.58 -8.43 5.22
N ALA A 261 7.25 -8.58 5.15
CA ALA A 261 6.43 -9.01 6.27
C ALA A 261 5.31 -9.96 5.84
N GLN A 262 4.60 -10.53 6.81
CA GLN A 262 3.43 -11.38 6.54
C GLN A 262 2.21 -10.51 6.18
N LEU A 263 1.19 -11.12 5.57
CA LEU A 263 -0.05 -10.44 5.20
C LEU A 263 -0.73 -9.72 6.40
N ASN A 264 -0.74 -10.35 7.57
CA ASN A 264 -1.32 -9.79 8.80
C ASN A 264 -0.53 -8.60 9.39
N SER A 265 0.65 -8.30 8.86
CA SER A 265 1.57 -7.27 9.35
C SER A 265 2.02 -6.34 8.23
N THR A 266 1.24 -6.28 7.13
CA THR A 266 1.54 -5.45 5.96
C THR A 266 0.39 -4.48 5.73
N ASP A 267 0.70 -3.19 5.77
CA ASP A 267 -0.22 -2.16 5.31
C ASP A 267 -0.21 -2.12 3.78
N ALA A 268 -1.37 -1.90 3.15
CA ALA A 268 -1.48 -1.91 1.69
C ALA A 268 -0.58 -0.84 1.05
N LEU A 269 -0.43 0.32 1.72
CA LEU A 269 0.47 1.40 1.32
C LEU A 269 1.95 0.98 1.25
N GLN A 270 2.39 0.00 2.04
CA GLN A 270 3.77 -0.51 2.02
C GLN A 270 4.06 -1.39 0.80
N THR A 271 3.03 -1.84 0.08
CA THR A 271 3.17 -2.72 -1.09
C THR A 271 3.37 -1.94 -2.40
N VAL A 272 3.07 -0.64 -2.40
CA VAL A 272 3.24 0.27 -3.55
C VAL A 272 4.73 0.35 -3.90
N HIS A 273 5.10 0.03 -5.14
CA HIS A 273 6.49 -0.05 -5.63
C HIS A 273 7.35 -1.15 -4.98
N SER A 274 6.73 -2.19 -4.40
CA SER A 274 7.47 -3.31 -3.80
C SER A 274 8.36 -4.11 -4.77
N GLY A 275 7.94 -4.24 -6.04
CA GLY A 275 8.70 -4.91 -7.10
C GLY A 275 10.01 -4.20 -7.43
N PRO A 276 9.99 -2.92 -7.88
CA PRO A 276 11.21 -2.16 -8.15
C PRO A 276 12.18 -2.09 -6.97
N VAL A 277 11.67 -1.96 -5.73
CA VAL A 277 12.51 -1.97 -4.52
C VAL A 277 13.23 -3.31 -4.33
N SER A 278 12.57 -4.42 -4.66
CA SER A 278 13.19 -5.76 -4.65
C SER A 278 14.26 -5.88 -5.74
N GLY A 279 14.05 -5.25 -6.90
CA GLY A 279 15.05 -5.15 -7.98
C GLY A 279 16.30 -4.35 -7.58
N ILE A 280 16.14 -3.26 -6.82
CA ILE A 280 17.27 -2.53 -6.22
C ILE A 280 18.05 -3.45 -5.27
N ALA A 281 17.37 -4.17 -4.38
CA ALA A 281 18.02 -5.08 -3.44
C ALA A 281 18.78 -6.21 -4.16
N ALA A 282 18.23 -6.74 -5.26
CA ALA A 282 18.93 -7.70 -6.10
C ALA A 282 20.16 -7.08 -6.79
N SER A 283 20.04 -5.84 -7.28
CA SER A 283 21.14 -5.10 -7.90
C SER A 283 22.27 -4.82 -6.92
N GLU A 284 21.95 -4.48 -5.66
CA GLU A 284 22.91 -4.34 -4.56
C GLU A 284 23.69 -5.64 -4.33
N HIS A 285 22.99 -6.77 -4.26
CA HIS A 285 23.63 -8.08 -4.08
C HIS A 285 24.54 -8.45 -5.26
N LEU A 286 24.07 -8.24 -6.50
CA LEU A 286 24.82 -8.53 -7.70
C LEU A 286 26.04 -7.62 -7.84
N ALA A 287 25.90 -6.32 -7.56
CA ALA A 287 27.00 -5.36 -7.58
C ALA A 287 28.11 -5.76 -6.62
N ALA A 288 27.77 -6.07 -5.37
CA ALA A 288 28.72 -6.54 -4.37
C ALA A 288 29.43 -7.83 -4.80
N SER A 289 28.68 -8.80 -5.37
CA SER A 289 29.26 -10.07 -5.84
C SER A 289 30.20 -9.90 -7.04
N ALA A 290 29.93 -8.93 -7.90
CA ALA A 290 30.71 -8.63 -9.10
C ALA A 290 31.87 -7.64 -8.83
N GLY A 291 32.00 -7.13 -7.60
CA GLY A 291 32.95 -6.07 -7.27
C GLY A 291 32.66 -4.76 -8.00
N LEU A 292 31.40 -4.53 -8.36
CA LEU A 292 30.93 -3.25 -8.90
C LEU A 292 30.69 -2.30 -7.72
N GLY A 293 31.23 -1.09 -7.80
CA GLY A 293 30.99 -0.05 -6.80
C GLY A 293 29.58 0.55 -6.95
N ASN A 294 29.50 1.86 -7.20
CA ASN A 294 28.23 2.53 -7.41
C ASN A 294 27.60 2.13 -8.76
N ILE A 295 26.32 1.74 -8.74
CA ILE A 295 25.57 1.41 -9.96
C ILE A 295 24.22 2.13 -9.99
N VAL A 296 23.69 2.28 -11.20
CA VAL A 296 22.30 2.71 -11.44
C VAL A 296 21.52 1.47 -11.87
N ALA A 297 20.48 1.12 -11.11
CA ALA A 297 19.53 0.08 -11.47
C ALA A 297 18.37 0.71 -12.23
N THR A 298 17.99 0.12 -13.37
CA THR A 298 16.86 0.59 -14.18
C THR A 298 15.98 -0.59 -14.52
N ASP A 299 14.68 -0.48 -14.27
CA ASP A 299 13.67 -1.46 -14.65
C ASP A 299 12.69 -0.83 -15.64
N MET A 300 12.51 -1.47 -16.80
CA MET A 300 11.62 -1.01 -17.85
C MET A 300 10.47 -2.00 -18.00
N GLY A 301 9.32 -1.63 -17.45
CA GLY A 301 8.08 -2.36 -17.61
C GLY A 301 7.30 -1.95 -18.86
N GLY A 302 6.10 -2.52 -19.02
CA GLY A 302 5.16 -2.08 -20.06
C GLY A 302 4.43 -0.77 -19.73
N THR A 303 4.53 -0.29 -18.49
CA THR A 303 3.72 0.82 -17.94
C THR A 303 4.56 1.91 -17.26
N SER A 304 5.72 1.55 -16.69
CA SER A 304 6.62 2.45 -15.95
C SER A 304 8.08 2.22 -16.32
N PHE A 305 8.93 3.20 -16.01
CA PHE A 305 10.39 3.09 -16.08
C PHE A 305 10.98 3.54 -14.75
N ASP A 306 11.43 2.59 -13.94
CA ASP A 306 11.86 2.83 -12.57
C ASP A 306 13.40 2.85 -12.47
N ILE A 307 13.94 3.88 -11.84
CA ILE A 307 15.38 4.11 -11.67
C ILE A 307 15.73 4.15 -10.18
N GLY A 308 16.71 3.36 -9.78
CA GLY A 308 17.26 3.31 -8.43
C GLY A 308 18.77 3.52 -8.40
N LEU A 309 19.27 4.13 -7.33
CA LEU A 309 20.71 4.27 -7.06
C LEU A 309 21.14 3.23 -6.03
N VAL A 310 22.20 2.49 -6.34
CA VAL A 310 22.86 1.58 -5.41
C VAL A 310 24.28 2.10 -5.18
N VAL A 311 24.56 2.50 -3.95
CA VAL A 311 25.84 3.08 -3.55
C VAL A 311 26.68 2.02 -2.85
N GLU A 312 27.98 2.03 -3.13
CA GLU A 312 28.97 1.17 -2.47
C GLU A 312 28.91 1.37 -0.95
N GLY A 313 28.89 0.27 -0.20
CA GLY A 313 28.72 0.28 1.25
C GLY A 313 27.30 -0.01 1.74
N GLY A 314 26.32 -0.17 0.84
CA GLY A 314 24.96 -0.60 1.18
C GLY A 314 24.10 0.51 1.81
N GLU A 315 24.48 1.78 1.62
CA GLU A 315 23.67 2.91 2.04
C GLU A 315 22.41 3.00 1.18
N LYS A 316 21.24 2.89 1.82
CA LYS A 316 19.94 3.03 1.16
C LYS A 316 19.44 4.45 1.31
N HIS A 317 19.10 5.07 0.18
CA HIS A 317 18.45 6.38 0.16
C HIS A 317 16.95 6.20 0.39
N TYR A 318 16.44 6.80 1.46
CA TYR A 318 15.02 6.83 1.78
C TYR A 318 14.46 8.23 1.56
N ASP A 319 13.28 8.31 0.94
CA ASP A 319 12.44 9.50 1.03
C ASP A 319 11.51 9.35 2.24
N PHE A 320 11.52 10.35 3.12
CA PHE A 320 10.70 10.37 4.33
C PHE A 320 9.30 10.95 4.10
N ASN A 321 9.10 11.70 3.01
CA ASN A 321 7.80 12.16 2.58
C ASN A 321 7.66 11.97 1.05
N PRO A 322 7.62 10.70 0.59
CA PRO A 322 7.53 10.42 -0.84
C PRO A 322 6.18 10.88 -1.40
N VAL A 323 6.13 11.03 -2.72
CA VAL A 323 4.89 11.27 -3.45
C VAL A 323 4.49 9.97 -4.13
N ILE A 324 3.24 9.55 -3.97
CA ILE A 324 2.65 8.44 -4.70
C ILE A 324 1.62 9.01 -5.66
N ASP A 325 1.84 8.83 -6.96
CA ASP A 325 1.05 9.43 -8.04
C ASP A 325 1.03 10.96 -7.95
N ARG A 326 0.20 11.59 -7.12
CA ARG A 326 0.23 13.05 -6.90
C ARG A 326 0.00 13.44 -5.45
N TRP A 327 0.22 12.49 -4.54
CA TRP A 327 -0.10 12.61 -3.13
C TRP A 327 1.13 12.39 -2.28
N LEU A 328 1.55 13.45 -1.58
CA LEU A 328 2.56 13.36 -0.53
C LEU A 328 2.10 12.42 0.59
N VAL A 329 2.92 11.44 0.97
CA VAL A 329 2.67 10.51 2.08
C VAL A 329 3.74 10.65 3.17
N SER A 330 3.54 10.01 4.33
CA SER A 330 4.48 10.08 5.47
C SER A 330 5.20 8.78 5.79
N ILE A 331 4.94 7.71 5.02
CA ILE A 331 5.62 6.43 5.14
C ILE A 331 6.98 6.52 4.42
N PRO A 332 8.11 6.24 5.10
CA PRO A 332 9.41 6.21 4.45
C PRO A 332 9.49 5.11 3.39
N MET A 333 9.99 5.44 2.21
CA MET A 333 10.15 4.50 1.10
C MET A 333 11.56 4.60 0.53
N VAL A 334 12.07 3.50 -0.02
CA VAL A 334 13.30 3.53 -0.81
C VAL A 334 13.09 4.47 -1.98
N HIS A 335 14.03 5.39 -2.17
CA HIS A 335 13.93 6.41 -3.20
C HIS A 335 14.05 5.79 -4.60
N LEU A 336 13.01 5.99 -5.40
CA LEU A 336 12.88 5.58 -6.79
C LEU A 336 12.53 6.80 -7.62
N VAL A 337 13.02 6.85 -8.85
CA VAL A 337 12.59 7.82 -9.87
C VAL A 337 11.81 7.04 -10.92
N THR A 338 10.55 7.42 -11.15
CA THR A 338 9.65 6.78 -12.12
C THR A 338 9.28 7.75 -13.25
#